data_AF-A0A5E6Y738-F1
#
_entry.id   AF-A0A5E6Y738-F1
#
_cell.length_a   1.000
_cell.length_b   1.000
_cell.length_c   1.000
_cell.angle_alpha   90.00
_cell.angle_beta   90.00
_cell.angle_gamma   90.00
#
_symmetry.space_group_name_H-M   'P 1'
#
loop_
_entity.id
_entity.type
_entity.pdbx_description
1 polymer ?
#
loop_
_entity_poly.entity_id
_entity_poly.type
_entity_poly.pdbx_seq_one_letter_code
_entity_poly.pdbx_strand_id
1 'polypeptide(L)' 'MAWLRTQMGEPVPGVVISADGRPETVDLVHAAGLDYLAKPVKPAALRALLSRYLPL' A
#
# COMPACT_ATOMS: atom_id res chain seq x y z
N MET A 1 -6.35 -8.72 0.84
CA MET A 1 -7.07 -7.68 1.62
C MET A 1 -8.55 -7.97 1.84
N ALA A 2 -9.24 -8.72 0.96
CA ALA A 2 -10.66 -9.05 1.14
C ALA A 2 -10.99 -9.65 2.52
N TRP A 3 -10.28 -10.70 2.93
CA TRP A 3 -10.47 -11.33 4.25
C TRP A 3 -10.37 -10.33 5.41
N LEU A 4 -9.32 -9.50 5.44
CA LEU A 4 -9.11 -8.50 6.51
C LEU A 4 -10.22 -7.45 6.51
N ARG A 5 -10.62 -6.94 5.34
CA ARG A 5 -11.72 -5.97 5.21
C ARG A 5 -13.06 -6.57 5.66
N THR A 6 -13.30 -7.85 5.38
CA THR A 6 -14.46 -8.57 5.91
C THR A 6 -14.44 -8.68 7.43
N GLN A 7 -13.28 -8.98 8.03
CA GLN A 7 -13.17 -9.10 9.49
C GLN A 7 -13.29 -7.74 10.21
N MET A 8 -12.77 -6.66 9.61
CA MET A 8 -12.81 -5.33 10.21
C MET A 8 -14.16 -4.61 10.02
N GLY A 9 -15.00 -5.07 9.08
CA GLY A 9 -16.28 -4.43 8.78
C GLY A 9 -16.17 -3.05 8.11
N GLU A 10 -14.96 -2.58 7.87
CA GLU A 10 -14.66 -1.27 7.28
C GLU A 10 -13.52 -1.35 6.25
N PRO A 11 -13.41 -0.36 5.34
CA PRO A 11 -12.28 -0.28 4.42
C PRO A 11 -10.96 -0.08 5.16
N VAL A 12 -10.09 -1.09 5.10
CA VAL A 12 -8.71 -0.98 5.62
C VAL A 12 -7.77 -0.51 4.51
N PRO A 13 -7.10 0.65 4.66
CA PRO A 13 -6.05 1.09 3.73
C PRO A 13 -4.86 0.14 3.81
N GLY A 14 -4.10 0.01 2.71
CA GLY A 14 -2.95 -0.88 2.68
C GLY A 14 -1.94 -0.52 1.62
N VAL A 15 -0.69 -0.91 1.88
CA VAL A 15 0.46 -0.70 1.01
C VAL A 15 1.15 -2.03 0.79
N VAL A 16 1.51 -2.32 -0.46
CA VAL A 16 2.40 -3.43 -0.79
C VAL A 16 3.84 -2.92 -0.80
N ILE A 17 4.71 -3.58 -0.05
CA ILE A 17 6.15 -3.32 -0.05
C ILE A 17 6.86 -4.53 -0.66
N SER A 18 7.36 -4.40 -1.89
CA SER A 18 7.95 -5.51 -2.65
C SER A 18 9.25 -5.11 -3.37
N ALA A 19 10.09 -6.10 -3.68
CA ALA A 19 11.24 -5.92 -4.58
C ALA A 19 10.83 -6.08 -6.06
N ASP A 20 9.61 -6.57 -6.33
CA ASP A 20 9.08 -6.73 -7.68
C ASP A 20 8.48 -5.42 -8.21
N GLY A 21 9.33 -4.59 -8.81
CA GLY A 21 8.92 -3.30 -9.39
C GLY A 21 8.40 -3.38 -10.83
N ARG A 22 8.04 -4.58 -11.33
CA ARG A 22 7.49 -4.71 -12.69
C ARG A 22 6.18 -3.92 -12.83
N PRO A 23 5.99 -3.14 -13.92
CA PRO A 23 4.79 -2.32 -14.09
C PRO A 23 3.49 -3.10 -13.93
N GLU A 24 3.42 -4.32 -14.47
CA GLU A 24 2.22 -5.16 -14.40
C GLU A 24 1.87 -5.53 -12.96
N THR A 25 2.88 -5.81 -12.13
CA THR A 25 2.69 -6.08 -10.70
C THR A 25 2.16 -4.84 -9.98
N VAL A 26 2.74 -3.67 -10.26
CA VAL A 26 2.33 -2.40 -9.65
C VAL A 26 0.91 -2.03 -10.04
N ASP A 27 0.55 -2.21 -11.31
CA ASP A 27 -0.80 -1.95 -11.83
C ASP A 27 -1.85 -2.86 -11.17
N LEU A 28 -1.52 -4.14 -10.95
CA LEU A 28 -2.39 -5.07 -10.22
C LEU A 28 -2.60 -4.64 -8.77
N VAL A 29 -1.56 -4.12 -8.10
CA VAL A 29 -1.67 -3.60 -6.73
C VAL A 29 -2.61 -2.38 -6.70
N HIS A 30 -2.43 -1.43 -7.61
CA HIS A 30 -3.28 -0.25 -7.70
C HIS A 30 -4.74 -0.62 -8.05
N ALA A 31 -4.95 -1.58 -8.96
CA ALA A 31 -6.28 -2.09 -9.32
C ALA A 31 -7.00 -2.75 -8.12
N ALA A 32 -6.26 -3.31 -7.17
CA ALA A 32 -6.80 -3.82 -5.92
C ALA A 32 -7.11 -2.73 -4.87
N GLY A 33 -6.89 -1.46 -5.19
CA GLY A 33 -7.10 -0.31 -4.31
C GLY A 33 -6.08 -0.26 -3.17
N LEU A 34 -4.81 -0.56 -3.48
CA LEU A 34 -3.68 -0.51 -2.55
C LEU A 34 -2.57 0.36 -3.13
N ASP A 35 -1.78 0.98 -2.26
CA ASP A 35 -0.57 1.71 -2.64
C ASP A 35 0.63 0.76 -2.78
N TYR A 36 1.70 1.21 -3.45
CA TYR A 36 2.92 0.42 -3.64
C TYR A 36 4.19 1.20 -3.23
N LEU A 37 5.10 0.53 -2.52
CA LEU A 37 6.47 1.00 -2.28
C LEU A 37 7.49 -0.07 -2.66
N ALA A 38 8.40 0.30 -3.56
CA ALA A 38 9.52 -0.56 -3.91
C ALA A 38 10.54 -0.66 -2.75
N LYS A 39 11.11 -1.85 -2.56
CA LYS A 39 12.27 -2.05 -1.68
C LYS A 39 13.57 -1.62 -2.39
N PRO A 40 14.56 -1.06 -1.67
CA PRO A 40 14.50 -0.63 -0.28
C PRO A 40 13.65 0.64 -0.10
N VAL A 41 12.88 0.70 0.99
CA VAL A 41 11.98 1.82 1.26
C VAL A 41 12.76 3.03 1.75
N LYS A 42 12.63 4.16 1.05
CA LYS A 42 13.20 5.44 1.47
C LYS A 42 12.38 6.02 2.64
N PRO A 43 13.01 6.44 3.75
CA PRO A 43 12.28 7.00 4.89
C PRO A 43 11.37 8.18 4.54
N ALA A 44 11.79 9.06 3.62
CA ALA A 44 10.96 10.19 3.18
C ALA A 44 9.70 9.74 2.43
N ALA A 45 9.81 8.73 1.57
CA ALA A 45 8.67 8.19 0.82
C ALA A 45 7.67 7.51 1.76
N LEU A 46 8.17 6.75 2.76
CA LEU A 46 7.29 6.15 3.78
C LEU A 46 6.58 7.22 4.60
N ARG A 47 7.28 8.27 5.05
CA ARG A 47 6.65 9.38 5.79
C ARG A 47 5.57 10.07 4.97
N ALA A 48 5.86 10.39 3.71
CA ALA A 48 4.90 11.02 2.81
C ALA A 48 3.68 10.13 2.53
N LEU A 49 3.85 8.81 2.56
CA LEU A 49 2.73 7.87 2.47
C LEU A 49 1.92 7.85 3.77
N LEU A 50 2.57 7.73 4.93
CA LEU A 50 1.88 7.65 6.22
C LEU A 50 1.07 8.91 6.51
N SER A 51 1.56 10.10 6.13
CA SER A 51 0.83 11.36 6.26
C SER A 51 -0.47 11.43 5.45
N ARG A 52 -0.69 10.52 4.49
CA ARG A 52 -1.97 10.41 3.75
C ARG A 52 -3.04 9.68 4.55
N TYR A 53 -2.64 8.83 5.50
CA TYR A 53 -3.53 7.94 6.24
C TYR A 53 -3.63 8.27 7.72
N LEU A 54 -2.63 8.96 8.28
CA LEU A 54 -2.54 9.31 9.68
C LEU A 54 -2.41 10.83 9.83
N PRO A 55 -3.14 11.46 10.77
CA PRO A 55 -2.78 12.79 11.24
C PRO A 55 -1.46 12.65 12.01
N LEU A 56 -0.36 13.07 11.38
CA LEU A 56 1.00 13.07 11.96
C LEU A 56 1.36 14.43 12.54
#